data_AF-W2ZF02-F1
#
_entry.id   AF-W2ZF02-F1
#
_cell.length_a   1.000
_cell.length_b   1.000
_cell.length_c   1.000
_cell.angle_alpha   90.00
_cell.angle_beta   90.00
_cell.angle_gamma   90.00
#
_symmetry.space_group_name_H-M   'P 1'
#
loop_
_entity.id
_entity.type
_entity.pdbx_description
1 polymer ?
#
loop_
_entity_poly.entity_id
_entity_poly.type
_entity_poly.pdbx_seq_one_letter_code
_entity_poly.pdbx_strand_id
1 'polypeptide(L)'
;MAPVRVGTKRDRYGTVMYIGVVTFCEQPFVNNRLYRDDRRGQLQQRLDEAERVNATPAGDESPASKRRRTNRRHQTQKRFRTRARELDLLSQQVNNVSVSVAQHVPVAIAVAQAVTSTASTSSAGSIRMSDAERARLRRANMSSSQRERTRQKNAERQRLRRAQRRAEKVESDRERNRLSHQVQRSLRTQVTREHEREQQVSRRSLQTEADRAALRERDTEARAHRRSQQTEDERKEEREANAVIQATRRSQQSNEEREVERIVDRERHTNAREQQSDESRDEQRERDREWQAVRSALQTEEEREEERERVRERCRTTRHRDALANHEDFRPSMVTGPDVDEESRRHRLPTTTVCAHCNAWKWPGESKVGCCLEGKVKLPPLAPAPAKLLQLYGDPEFRKH
;
A
#
# COMPACT_ATOMS: atom_id res chain seq x y z
N MET A 1 15.93 -38.05 -26.33
CA MET A 1 14.51 -37.92 -26.69
C MET A 1 13.67 -38.25 -25.46
N ALA A 2 13.09 -37.24 -24.80
CA ALA A 2 12.24 -37.43 -23.63
C ALA A 2 10.76 -37.45 -24.06
N PRO A 3 9.89 -38.26 -23.44
CA PRO A 3 8.49 -38.38 -23.86
C PRO A 3 7.67 -37.15 -23.43
N VAL A 4 6.99 -36.53 -24.40
CA VAL A 4 6.02 -35.46 -24.16
C VAL A 4 4.69 -36.09 -23.76
N ARG A 5 4.22 -35.81 -22.53
CA ARG A 5 2.85 -36.15 -22.11
C ARG A 5 1.93 -34.98 -22.41
N VAL A 6 1.02 -35.17 -23.35
CA VAL A 6 -0.07 -34.22 -23.64
C VAL A 6 -1.27 -34.59 -22.77
N GLY A 7 -1.65 -33.70 -21.86
CA GLY A 7 -2.85 -33.83 -21.05
C GLY A 7 -3.96 -32.93 -21.58
N THR A 8 -5.13 -33.49 -21.88
CA THR A 8 -6.34 -32.73 -22.21
C THR A 8 -7.22 -32.60 -20.96
N LYS A 9 -7.68 -31.39 -20.66
CA LYS A 9 -8.74 -31.14 -19.67
C LYS A 9 -9.98 -30.62 -20.39
N ARG A 10 -11.14 -31.17 -20.04
CA ARG A 10 -12.46 -30.70 -20.44
C ARG A 10 -13.07 -29.92 -19.29
N ASP A 11 -13.64 -28.75 -19.58
CA ASP A 11 -14.47 -28.03 -18.61
C ASP A 11 -15.91 -28.56 -18.58
N ARG A 12 -16.69 -28.13 -17.57
CA ARG A 12 -18.05 -28.60 -17.27
C ARG A 12 -19.08 -28.46 -18.41
N TYR A 13 -18.74 -27.77 -19.50
CA TYR A 13 -19.61 -27.58 -20.67
C TYR A 13 -19.11 -28.31 -21.93
N GLY A 14 -18.15 -29.22 -21.80
CA GLY A 14 -17.76 -30.13 -22.89
C GLY A 14 -16.86 -29.52 -23.97
N THR A 15 -16.48 -28.25 -23.87
CA THR A 15 -15.56 -27.61 -24.81
C THR A 15 -14.11 -28.06 -24.56
N VAL A 16 -13.43 -28.55 -25.61
CA VAL A 16 -12.02 -28.94 -25.56
C VAL A 16 -11.17 -27.69 -25.81
N MET A 17 -10.50 -27.18 -24.77
CA MET A 17 -9.51 -26.11 -24.92
C MET A 17 -8.12 -26.70 -25.16
N TYR A 18 -7.50 -26.33 -26.29
CA TYR A 18 -6.11 -26.64 -26.59
C TYR A 18 -5.21 -25.72 -25.75
N ILE A 19 -4.44 -26.29 -24.84
CA ILE A 19 -3.42 -25.56 -24.08
C ILE A 19 -2.16 -25.50 -24.95
N GLY A 20 -1.80 -24.29 -25.37
CA GLY A 20 -0.58 -24.02 -26.14
C GLY A 20 0.68 -24.39 -25.37
N VAL A 21 1.67 -24.89 -26.11
CA VAL A 21 2.99 -25.28 -25.64
C VAL A 21 3.75 -24.03 -25.17
N VAL A 22 4.00 -23.91 -23.87
CA VAL A 22 4.89 -22.89 -23.31
C VAL A 22 6.31 -23.41 -23.35
N THR A 23 7.11 -22.86 -24.25
CA THR A 23 8.58 -23.05 -24.26
C THR A 23 9.17 -22.35 -23.04
N PHE A 24 9.95 -23.10 -22.25
CA PHE A 24 10.71 -22.59 -21.13
C PHE A 24 11.77 -21.60 -21.64
N CYS A 25 11.55 -20.31 -21.43
CA CYS A 25 12.54 -19.27 -21.67
C CYS A 25 13.44 -19.19 -20.42
N GLU A 26 14.71 -19.56 -20.56
CA GLU A 26 15.74 -19.36 -19.54
C GLU A 26 15.87 -17.85 -19.23
N GLN A 27 15.53 -17.44 -18.01
CA GLN A 27 15.82 -16.09 -17.54
C GLN A 27 17.30 -15.98 -17.11
N PRO A 28 18.01 -14.91 -17.48
CA PRO A 28 19.40 -14.73 -17.09
C PRO A 28 19.51 -14.40 -15.59
N PHE A 29 20.40 -15.12 -14.91
CA PHE A 29 20.87 -14.83 -13.55
C PHE A 29 21.61 -13.49 -13.53
N VAL A 30 20.90 -12.37 -13.44
CA VAL A 30 21.51 -11.05 -13.22
C VAL A 30 22.02 -10.99 -11.77
N ASN A 31 23.29 -10.61 -11.63
CA ASN A 31 24.07 -10.61 -10.39
C ASN A 31 23.34 -10.00 -9.19
N ASN A 32 22.78 -10.88 -8.36
CA ASN A 32 22.03 -10.59 -7.13
C ASN A 32 22.80 -9.72 -6.09
N ARG A 33 24.11 -9.60 -6.23
CA ARG A 33 24.98 -8.83 -5.31
C ARG A 33 24.85 -7.32 -5.51
N LEU A 34 24.91 -6.85 -6.77
CA LEU A 34 24.79 -5.43 -7.09
C LEU A 34 23.41 -4.87 -6.71
N TYR A 35 22.35 -5.64 -6.93
CA TYR A 35 21.01 -5.26 -6.50
C TYR A 35 20.86 -5.18 -4.97
N ARG A 36 21.54 -6.06 -4.22
CA ARG A 36 21.54 -6.01 -2.74
C ARG A 36 22.34 -4.84 -2.20
N ASP A 37 23.48 -4.54 -2.81
CA ASP A 37 24.34 -3.43 -2.40
C ASP A 37 23.66 -2.09 -2.71
N ASP A 38 23.00 -1.96 -3.87
CA ASP A 38 22.18 -0.80 -4.21
C ASP A 38 21.00 -0.63 -3.24
N ARG A 39 20.32 -1.73 -2.89
CA ARG A 39 19.24 -1.70 -1.88
C ARG A 39 19.75 -1.35 -0.47
N ARG A 40 20.98 -1.74 -0.12
CA ARG A 40 21.64 -1.35 1.14
C ARG A 40 21.97 0.16 1.12
N GLY A 41 22.46 0.68 -0.01
CA GLY A 41 22.70 2.10 -0.24
C GLY A 41 21.43 2.94 -0.11
N GLN A 42 20.35 2.53 -0.76
CA GLN A 42 19.04 3.20 -0.67
C GLN A 42 18.49 3.21 0.77
N LEU A 43 18.69 2.12 1.53
CA LEU A 43 18.27 2.08 2.94
C LEU A 43 19.11 3.01 3.83
N GLN A 44 20.40 3.16 3.55
CA GLN A 44 21.28 4.08 4.26
C GLN A 44 20.94 5.54 3.95
N GLN A 45 20.72 5.88 2.68
CA GLN A 45 20.32 7.22 2.25
C GLN A 45 19.01 7.66 2.92
N ARG A 46 18.05 6.75 3.06
CA ARG A 46 16.78 7.01 3.78
C ARG A 46 16.98 7.22 5.28
N LEU A 47 18.00 6.60 5.89
CA LEU A 47 18.34 6.87 7.28
C LEU A 47 18.96 8.26 7.43
N ASP A 48 19.90 8.62 6.56
CA ASP A 48 20.60 9.90 6.62
C ASP A 48 19.61 11.05 6.37
N GLU A 49 18.65 10.87 5.45
CA GLU A 49 17.55 11.81 5.21
C GLU A 49 16.61 11.89 6.41
N ALA A 50 16.22 10.76 7.01
CA ALA A 50 15.40 10.75 8.22
C ALA A 50 16.14 11.40 9.40
N GLU A 51 17.45 11.25 9.51
CA GLU A 51 18.28 11.88 10.53
C GLU A 51 18.39 13.39 10.30
N ARG A 52 18.50 13.83 9.05
CA ARG A 52 18.49 15.24 8.65
C ARG A 52 17.14 15.92 8.96
N VAL A 53 16.04 15.27 8.61
CA VAL A 53 14.67 15.76 8.88
C VAL A 53 14.36 15.75 10.39
N ASN A 54 14.98 14.85 11.15
CA ASN A 54 14.85 14.77 12.61
C ASN A 54 16.05 15.38 13.36
N ALA A 55 16.81 16.29 12.74
CA ALA A 55 17.86 17.05 13.42
C ALA A 55 17.27 18.07 14.41
N THR A 56 18.05 18.47 15.42
CA THR A 56 17.63 19.32 16.57
C THR A 56 17.00 20.61 16.06
N PRO A 57 15.78 21.01 16.48
CA PRO A 57 15.21 22.25 15.97
C PRO A 57 15.91 23.40 16.68
N ALA A 58 15.96 24.57 16.05
CA ALA A 58 16.72 25.71 16.55
C ALA A 58 16.10 26.43 17.76
N GLY A 59 15.13 25.84 18.48
CA GLY A 59 14.41 26.50 19.57
C GLY A 59 14.03 25.56 20.72
N ASP A 60 13.50 26.16 21.80
CA ASP A 60 13.16 25.45 23.04
C ASP A 60 11.98 24.48 22.84
N GLU A 61 12.28 23.20 22.68
CA GLU A 61 11.28 22.13 22.61
C GLU A 61 10.77 21.76 24.01
N SER A 62 9.44 21.64 24.13
CA SER A 62 8.81 20.99 25.29
C SER A 62 9.36 19.57 25.53
N PRO A 63 9.57 19.14 26.80
CA PRO A 63 10.08 17.81 27.14
C PRO A 63 9.29 16.65 26.50
N ALA A 64 7.99 16.83 26.28
CA ALA A 64 7.13 15.84 25.63
C ALA A 64 7.44 15.68 24.14
N SER A 65 7.68 16.79 23.44
CA SER A 65 8.06 16.80 22.02
C SER A 65 9.43 16.16 21.81
N LYS A 66 10.40 16.47 22.69
CA LYS A 66 11.72 15.85 22.71
C LYS A 66 11.64 14.33 22.88
N ARG A 67 10.82 13.84 23.83
CA ARG A 67 10.58 12.39 24.04
C ARG A 67 9.93 11.71 22.83
N ARG A 68 8.93 12.34 22.21
CA ARG A 68 8.28 11.80 21.00
C ARG A 68 9.26 11.69 19.84
N ARG A 69 10.15 12.67 19.69
CA ARG A 69 11.18 12.66 18.65
C ARG A 69 12.24 11.59 18.88
N THR A 70 12.74 11.44 20.11
CA THR A 70 13.71 10.37 20.43
C THR A 70 13.12 8.98 20.22
N ASN A 71 11.84 8.78 20.58
CA ASN A 71 11.15 7.52 20.32
C ASN A 71 11.01 7.22 18.83
N ARG A 72 10.67 8.23 18.00
CA ARG A 72 10.63 8.09 16.53
C ARG A 72 12.01 7.72 15.97
N ARG A 73 13.07 8.40 16.39
CA ARG A 73 14.46 8.07 15.95
C ARG A 73 14.85 6.64 16.33
N HIS A 74 14.55 6.22 17.56
CA HIS A 74 14.85 4.87 18.03
C HIS A 74 14.06 3.80 17.28
N GLN A 75 12.77 4.06 16.98
CA GLN A 75 11.93 3.13 16.22
C GLN A 75 12.41 2.97 14.77
N THR A 76 12.81 4.07 14.12
CA THR A 76 13.37 4.04 12.76
C THR A 76 14.70 3.28 12.72
N GLN A 77 15.61 3.52 13.66
CA GLN A 77 16.85 2.76 13.78
C GLN A 77 16.61 1.27 14.03
N LYS A 78 15.63 0.92 14.87
CA LYS A 78 15.26 -0.48 15.14
C LYS A 78 14.76 -1.17 13.86
N ARG A 79 13.89 -0.52 13.08
CA ARG A 79 13.39 -1.05 11.80
C ARG A 79 14.51 -1.27 10.79
N PHE A 80 15.46 -0.34 10.71
CA PHE A 80 16.63 -0.48 9.84
C PHE A 80 17.51 -1.66 10.27
N ARG A 81 17.86 -1.77 11.55
CA ARG A 81 18.67 -2.89 12.06
C ARG A 81 18.00 -4.25 11.78
N THR A 82 16.68 -4.33 11.87
CA THR A 82 15.95 -5.55 11.49
C THR A 82 16.10 -5.86 10.00
N ARG A 83 15.85 -4.87 9.12
CA ARG A 83 15.97 -5.07 7.66
C ARG A 83 17.40 -5.39 7.21
N ALA A 84 18.40 -4.78 7.84
CA ALA A 84 19.81 -5.08 7.60
C ALA A 84 20.14 -6.53 7.97
N ARG A 85 19.65 -7.01 9.13
CA ARG A 85 19.80 -8.42 9.54
C ARG A 85 19.09 -9.38 8.60
N GLU A 86 17.90 -9.03 8.11
CA GLU A 86 17.18 -9.83 7.11
C GLU A 86 17.98 -9.94 5.81
N LEU A 87 18.57 -8.84 5.33
CA LEU A 87 19.44 -8.86 4.15
C LEU A 87 20.71 -9.68 4.37
N ASP A 88 21.32 -9.62 5.55
CA ASP A 88 22.49 -10.44 5.88
C ASP A 88 22.14 -11.93 5.97
N LEU A 89 20.97 -12.29 6.53
CA LEU A 89 20.47 -13.67 6.57
C LEU A 89 20.17 -14.22 5.17
N LEU A 90 19.57 -13.42 4.29
CA LEU A 90 19.36 -13.78 2.89
C LEU A 90 20.70 -13.93 2.16
N SER A 91 21.70 -13.11 2.50
CA SER A 91 23.05 -13.27 1.96
C SER A 91 23.73 -14.56 2.42
N GLN A 92 23.57 -14.95 3.69
CA GLN A 92 24.08 -16.21 4.21
C GLN A 92 23.38 -17.42 3.57
N GLN A 93 22.06 -17.36 3.34
CA GLN A 93 21.34 -18.44 2.66
C GLN A 93 21.83 -18.64 1.23
N VAL A 94 22.07 -17.57 0.47
CA VAL A 94 22.56 -17.68 -0.91
C VAL A 94 24.00 -18.18 -0.96
N ASN A 95 24.85 -17.80 0.01
CA ASN A 95 26.21 -18.33 0.10
C ASN A 95 26.23 -19.82 0.50
N ASN A 96 25.33 -20.26 1.39
CA ASN A 96 25.22 -21.67 1.78
C ASN A 96 24.68 -22.56 0.64
N VAL A 97 23.74 -22.08 -0.17
CA VAL A 97 23.23 -22.81 -1.35
C VAL A 97 24.29 -22.92 -2.45
N SER A 98 25.22 -21.96 -2.51
CA SER A 98 26.33 -21.96 -3.48
C SER A 98 27.48 -22.90 -3.12
N VAL A 99 27.59 -23.32 -1.85
CA VAL A 99 28.67 -24.20 -1.35
C VAL A 99 28.25 -25.68 -1.32
N SER A 100 26.96 -25.99 -1.40
CA SER A 100 26.45 -27.38 -1.31
C SER A 100 26.46 -28.21 -2.62
N VAL A 101 27.15 -27.77 -3.68
CA VAL A 101 27.30 -28.54 -4.95
C VAL A 101 28.70 -29.18 -5.12
N ALA A 102 29.58 -29.09 -4.12
CA ALA A 102 30.84 -29.83 -4.18
C ALA A 102 31.13 -30.51 -2.84
N GLN A 103 31.50 -31.79 -2.94
CA GLN A 103 32.08 -32.65 -1.89
C GLN A 103 31.08 -33.43 -1.02
N HIS A 104 30.58 -34.53 -1.59
CA HIS A 104 30.33 -35.74 -0.82
C HIS A 104 31.70 -36.40 -0.52
N VAL A 105 32.20 -36.22 0.70
CA VAL A 105 33.28 -37.04 1.27
C VAL A 105 32.68 -37.83 2.44
N PRO A 106 32.87 -39.16 2.53
CA PRO A 106 32.42 -39.93 3.67
C PRO A 106 33.36 -39.66 4.86
N VAL A 107 32.89 -38.90 5.84
CA VAL A 107 33.57 -38.79 7.14
C VAL A 107 33.13 -39.99 7.99
N ALA A 108 34.05 -40.91 8.19
CA ALA A 108 33.96 -41.96 9.19
C ALA A 108 33.76 -41.32 10.59
N ILE A 109 32.66 -41.68 11.25
CA ILE A 109 32.43 -41.32 12.65
C ILE A 109 33.33 -42.23 13.49
N ALA A 110 34.50 -41.70 13.86
CA ALA A 110 35.33 -42.26 14.90
C ALA A 110 34.61 -42.11 16.25
N VAL A 111 34.40 -43.25 16.91
CA VAL A 111 33.95 -43.37 18.29
C VAL A 111 35.01 -42.73 19.19
N ALA A 112 34.71 -41.55 19.73
CA ALA A 112 35.46 -40.98 20.84
C ALA A 112 34.68 -41.21 22.13
N GLN A 113 35.10 -42.23 22.88
CA GLN A 113 34.67 -42.45 24.26
C GLN A 113 35.24 -41.31 25.12
N ALA A 114 34.38 -40.36 25.48
CA ALA A 114 34.68 -39.39 26.53
C ALA A 114 34.52 -40.10 27.88
N VAL A 115 35.62 -40.64 28.38
CA VAL A 115 35.78 -41.04 29.77
C VAL A 115 35.72 -39.77 30.62
N THR A 116 34.57 -39.53 31.25
CA THR A 116 34.45 -38.56 32.35
C THR A 116 33.82 -39.25 33.55
N SER A 117 34.69 -39.53 34.52
CA SER A 117 34.43 -39.49 35.96
C SER A 117 33.26 -40.33 36.47
N THR A 118 33.51 -41.63 36.63
CA THR A 118 32.79 -42.49 37.59
C THR A 118 33.09 -42.05 39.03
N ALA A 119 32.39 -41.02 39.49
CA ALA A 119 32.26 -40.74 40.91
C ALA A 119 31.14 -41.60 41.50
N SER A 120 31.52 -42.73 42.09
CA SER A 120 30.93 -43.31 43.32
C SER A 120 29.50 -42.89 43.70
N THR A 121 28.49 -43.60 43.17
CA THR A 121 27.15 -43.68 43.77
C THR A 121 26.70 -45.14 43.96
N SER A 122 27.46 -45.92 44.71
CA SER A 122 27.02 -47.22 45.20
C SER A 122 26.11 -47.02 46.44
N SER A 123 25.13 -47.89 46.64
CA SER A 123 24.07 -47.84 47.68
C SER A 123 22.89 -46.87 47.44
N ALA A 124 23.08 -45.55 47.45
CA ALA A 124 21.96 -44.61 47.51
C ALA A 124 21.10 -44.52 46.23
N GLY A 125 21.64 -44.90 45.08
CA GLY A 125 20.90 -44.99 43.81
C GLY A 125 20.03 -46.25 43.71
N SER A 126 20.54 -47.38 44.21
CA SER A 126 19.83 -48.67 44.23
C SER A 126 18.60 -48.64 45.15
N ILE A 127 18.73 -48.03 46.33
CA ILE A 127 17.62 -47.85 47.29
C ILE A 127 16.51 -46.95 46.69
N ARG A 128 16.88 -45.84 46.03
CA ARG A 128 15.91 -44.94 45.37
C ARG A 128 15.16 -45.60 44.22
N MET A 129 15.82 -46.49 43.47
CA MET A 129 15.19 -47.27 42.40
C MET A 129 14.19 -48.28 42.99
N SER A 130 14.53 -48.98 44.07
CA SER A 130 13.65 -49.92 44.77
C SER A 130 12.41 -49.23 45.37
N ASP A 131 12.58 -48.05 45.96
CA ASP A 131 11.46 -47.26 46.48
C ASP A 131 10.55 -46.72 45.38
N ALA A 132 11.14 -46.27 44.26
CA ALA A 132 10.38 -45.83 43.09
C ALA A 132 9.54 -46.97 42.50
N GLU A 133 10.09 -48.18 42.43
CA GLU A 133 9.42 -49.38 41.94
C GLU A 133 8.30 -49.83 42.89
N ARG A 134 8.56 -49.85 44.21
CA ARG A 134 7.53 -50.10 45.23
C ARG A 134 6.39 -49.08 45.15
N ALA A 135 6.70 -47.80 44.89
CA ALA A 135 5.69 -46.76 44.67
C ALA A 135 4.93 -46.91 43.35
N ARG A 136 5.53 -47.49 42.30
CA ARG A 136 4.82 -47.85 41.05
C ARG A 136 3.83 -48.98 41.31
N LEU A 137 4.25 -50.06 41.98
CA LEU A 137 3.38 -51.19 42.32
C LEU A 137 2.21 -50.78 43.22
N ARG A 138 2.46 -49.95 44.25
CA ARG A 138 1.39 -49.38 45.09
C ARG A 138 0.40 -48.54 44.28
N ARG A 139 0.87 -47.75 43.31
CA ARG A 139 0.00 -46.96 42.42
C ARG A 139 -0.81 -47.84 41.46
N ALA A 140 -0.21 -48.89 40.93
CA ALA A 140 -0.88 -49.85 40.07
C ALA A 140 -2.02 -50.56 40.81
N ASN A 141 -1.77 -50.98 42.06
CA ASN A 141 -2.74 -51.70 42.88
C ASN A 141 -3.78 -50.82 43.61
N MET A 142 -3.74 -49.49 43.43
CA MET A 142 -4.80 -48.62 43.98
C MET A 142 -6.10 -48.75 43.18
N SER A 143 -7.23 -48.87 43.88
CA SER A 143 -8.56 -48.80 43.28
C SER A 143 -8.87 -47.39 42.74
N SER A 144 -9.82 -47.27 41.81
CA SER A 144 -10.24 -45.98 41.23
C SER A 144 -10.66 -44.96 42.30
N SER A 145 -11.43 -45.41 43.30
CA SER A 145 -11.84 -44.61 44.46
C SER A 145 -10.65 -44.13 45.31
N GLN A 146 -9.66 -45.00 45.55
CA GLN A 146 -8.43 -44.61 46.26
C GLN A 146 -7.58 -43.62 45.46
N ARG A 147 -7.50 -43.81 44.13
CA ARG A 147 -6.81 -42.87 43.23
C ARG A 147 -7.46 -41.50 43.26
N GLU A 148 -8.79 -41.44 43.22
CA GLU A 148 -9.52 -40.17 43.23
C GLU A 148 -9.37 -39.43 44.56
N ARG A 149 -9.50 -40.12 45.71
CA ARG A 149 -9.21 -39.52 47.03
C ARG A 149 -7.78 -38.98 47.12
N THR A 150 -6.81 -39.68 46.54
CA THR A 150 -5.42 -39.23 46.49
C THR A 150 -5.24 -38.00 45.60
N ARG A 151 -5.93 -37.94 44.45
CA ARG A 151 -5.95 -36.76 43.57
C ARG A 151 -6.55 -35.55 44.26
N GLN A 152 -7.69 -35.71 44.93
CA GLN A 152 -8.36 -34.64 45.68
C GLN A 152 -7.47 -34.11 46.80
N LYS A 153 -6.88 -35.00 47.62
CA LYS A 153 -5.96 -34.60 48.70
C LYS A 153 -4.71 -33.89 48.16
N ASN A 154 -4.18 -34.31 47.01
CA ASN A 154 -3.05 -33.64 46.36
C ASN A 154 -3.43 -32.27 45.78
N ALA A 155 -4.61 -32.17 45.17
CA ALA A 155 -5.14 -30.90 44.65
C ALA A 155 -5.36 -29.90 45.79
N GLU A 156 -5.91 -30.34 46.92
CA GLU A 156 -6.10 -29.52 48.11
C GLU A 156 -4.75 -29.06 48.71
N ARG A 157 -3.80 -29.99 48.89
CA ARG A 157 -2.42 -29.62 49.29
C ARG A 157 -1.80 -28.61 48.33
N GLN A 158 -2.05 -28.75 47.02
CA GLN A 158 -1.55 -27.80 46.03
C GLN A 158 -2.24 -26.44 46.13
N ARG A 159 -3.55 -26.38 46.40
CA ARG A 159 -4.29 -25.13 46.66
C ARG A 159 -3.74 -24.41 47.88
N LEU A 160 -3.57 -25.12 49.01
CA LEU A 160 -2.97 -24.56 50.24
C LEU A 160 -1.55 -24.02 49.98
N ARG A 161 -0.72 -24.79 49.27
CA ARG A 161 0.62 -24.34 48.86
C ARG A 161 0.58 -23.14 47.91
N ARG A 162 -0.48 -22.93 47.13
CA ARG A 162 -0.61 -21.74 46.26
C ARG A 162 -1.05 -20.52 47.09
N ALA A 163 -1.96 -20.71 48.05
CA ALA A 163 -2.44 -19.66 48.94
C ALA A 163 -1.33 -19.12 49.87
N GLN A 164 -0.42 -19.98 50.34
CA GLN A 164 0.67 -19.59 51.24
C GLN A 164 1.93 -19.05 50.53
N ARG A 165 1.94 -18.92 49.20
CA ARG A 165 3.11 -18.44 48.46
C ARG A 165 3.21 -16.92 48.52
N ARG A 166 4.41 -16.44 48.84
CA ARG A 166 4.81 -15.03 48.65
C ARG A 166 4.80 -14.66 47.17
N ALA A 167 4.50 -13.39 46.87
CA ALA A 167 4.37 -12.87 45.50
C ALA A 167 5.59 -13.18 44.60
N GLU A 168 6.81 -13.04 45.13
CA GLU A 168 8.06 -13.32 44.42
C GLU A 168 8.17 -14.78 43.92
N LYS A 169 7.69 -15.73 44.73
CA LYS A 169 7.71 -17.15 44.37
C LYS A 169 6.68 -17.49 43.29
N VAL A 170 5.56 -16.75 43.26
CA VAL A 170 4.55 -16.87 42.21
C VAL A 170 5.10 -16.34 40.88
N GLU A 171 5.86 -15.25 40.92
CA GLU A 171 6.50 -14.69 39.72
C GLU A 171 7.59 -15.60 39.15
N SER A 172 8.44 -16.17 40.00
CA SER A 172 9.44 -17.18 39.58
C SER A 172 8.79 -18.43 38.96
N ASP A 173 7.67 -18.91 39.52
CA ASP A 173 6.91 -20.03 38.95
C ASP A 173 6.28 -19.65 37.60
N ARG A 174 5.78 -18.41 37.44
CA ARG A 174 5.26 -17.90 36.17
C ARG A 174 6.35 -17.82 35.11
N GLU A 175 7.54 -17.33 35.47
CA GLU A 175 8.69 -17.26 34.58
C GLU A 175 9.16 -18.65 34.16
N ARG A 176 9.28 -19.59 35.10
CA ARG A 176 9.60 -20.99 34.81
C ARG A 176 8.58 -21.62 33.87
N ASN A 177 7.29 -21.36 34.06
CA ASN A 177 6.24 -21.81 33.15
C ASN A 177 6.35 -21.16 31.76
N ARG A 178 6.66 -19.86 31.69
CA ARG A 178 6.91 -19.17 30.40
C ARG A 178 8.06 -19.84 29.64
N LEU A 179 9.18 -20.09 30.32
CA LEU A 179 10.35 -20.76 29.73
C LEU A 179 10.03 -22.21 29.34
N SER A 180 9.33 -22.96 30.20
CA SER A 180 8.91 -24.32 29.89
C SER A 180 8.01 -24.38 28.66
N HIS A 181 7.04 -23.46 28.54
CA HIS A 181 6.20 -23.35 27.34
C HIS A 181 6.99 -22.90 26.11
N GLN A 182 8.00 -22.04 26.27
CA GLN A 182 8.88 -21.65 25.17
C GLN A 182 9.70 -22.84 24.66
N VAL A 183 10.30 -23.62 25.57
CA VAL A 183 11.05 -24.85 25.27
C VAL A 183 10.13 -25.89 24.65
N GLN A 184 8.93 -26.07 25.18
CA GLN A 184 7.94 -27.00 24.59
C GLN A 184 7.54 -26.55 23.18
N ARG A 185 7.36 -25.24 22.94
CA ARG A 185 7.10 -24.71 21.60
C ARG A 185 8.27 -24.91 20.65
N SER A 186 9.51 -24.76 21.09
CA SER A 186 10.70 -25.00 20.25
C SER A 186 10.93 -26.49 19.97
N LEU A 187 10.59 -27.36 20.93
CA LEU A 187 10.69 -28.82 20.79
C LEU A 187 9.51 -29.44 20.02
N ARG A 188 8.38 -28.74 19.86
CA ARG A 188 7.28 -29.17 18.99
C ARG A 188 7.79 -29.29 17.56
N THR A 189 7.89 -30.51 17.09
CA THR A 189 8.25 -30.84 15.71
C THR A 189 7.22 -30.24 14.76
N GLN A 190 7.67 -29.95 13.53
CA GLN A 190 6.78 -29.44 12.48
C GLN A 190 5.54 -30.33 12.30
N VAL A 191 5.71 -31.66 12.37
CA VAL A 191 4.64 -32.66 12.31
C VAL A 191 3.57 -32.44 13.38
N THR A 192 3.95 -32.16 14.63
CA THR A 192 2.95 -31.90 15.70
C THR A 192 2.16 -30.60 15.47
N ARG A 193 2.81 -29.58 14.89
CA ARG A 193 2.15 -28.30 14.57
C ARG A 193 1.20 -28.46 13.38
N GLU A 194 1.60 -29.24 12.37
CA GLU A 194 0.77 -29.55 11.22
C GLU A 194 -0.44 -30.39 11.65
N HIS A 195 -0.25 -31.40 12.48
CA HIS A 195 -1.35 -32.21 13.01
C HIS A 195 -2.36 -31.37 13.82
N GLU A 196 -1.91 -30.43 14.66
CA GLU A 196 -2.81 -29.51 15.39
C GLU A 196 -3.57 -28.59 14.42
N ARG A 197 -2.93 -28.10 13.35
CA ARG A 197 -3.58 -27.28 12.31
C ARG A 197 -4.63 -28.09 11.57
N GLU A 198 -4.31 -29.33 11.18
CA GLU A 198 -5.24 -30.24 10.52
C GLU A 198 -6.44 -30.53 11.42
N GLN A 199 -6.22 -30.87 12.69
CA GLN A 199 -7.32 -31.05 13.65
C GLN A 199 -8.17 -29.79 13.78
N GLN A 200 -7.58 -28.60 13.77
CA GLN A 200 -8.32 -27.34 13.83
C GLN A 200 -9.15 -27.11 12.55
N VAL A 201 -8.58 -27.40 11.37
CA VAL A 201 -9.28 -27.31 10.09
C VAL A 201 -10.44 -28.31 10.04
N SER A 202 -10.20 -29.57 10.45
CA SER A 202 -11.24 -30.61 10.54
C SER A 202 -12.35 -30.22 11.52
N ARG A 203 -12.01 -29.64 12.68
CA ARG A 203 -13.03 -29.13 13.61
C ARG A 203 -13.86 -28.00 12.98
N ARG A 204 -13.24 -27.09 12.23
CA ARG A 204 -13.94 -25.99 11.55
C ARG A 204 -14.81 -26.47 10.38
N SER A 205 -14.37 -27.50 9.65
CA SER A 205 -15.16 -28.07 8.55
C SER A 205 -16.39 -28.84 9.07
N LEU A 206 -16.28 -29.48 10.24
CA LEU A 206 -17.37 -30.20 10.88
C LEU A 206 -18.35 -29.32 11.67
N GLN A 207 -18.04 -28.03 11.89
CA GLN A 207 -18.96 -27.11 12.57
C GLN A 207 -20.23 -26.88 11.74
N THR A 208 -21.37 -26.89 12.41
CA THR A 208 -22.64 -26.50 11.78
C THR A 208 -22.70 -24.99 11.58
N GLU A 209 -23.57 -24.49 10.69
CA GLU A 209 -23.74 -23.04 10.55
C GLU A 209 -24.30 -22.39 11.82
N ALA A 210 -25.12 -23.13 12.59
CA ALA A 210 -25.59 -22.69 13.90
C ALA A 210 -24.42 -22.51 14.90
N ASP A 211 -23.47 -23.45 14.94
CA ASP A 211 -22.27 -23.31 15.78
C ASP A 211 -21.41 -22.12 15.36
N ARG A 212 -21.27 -21.90 14.04
CA ARG A 212 -20.54 -20.73 13.51
C ARG A 212 -21.25 -19.43 13.87
N ALA A 213 -22.57 -19.37 13.77
CA ALA A 213 -23.36 -18.22 14.15
C ALA A 213 -23.22 -17.91 15.65
N ALA A 214 -23.38 -18.92 16.52
CA ALA A 214 -23.21 -18.77 17.97
C ALA A 214 -21.77 -18.39 18.37
N LEU A 215 -20.77 -18.78 17.58
CA LEU A 215 -19.39 -18.32 17.77
C LEU A 215 -19.22 -16.85 17.35
N ARG A 216 -19.78 -16.44 16.20
CA ARG A 216 -19.76 -15.04 15.75
C ARG A 216 -20.45 -14.13 16.76
N GLU A 217 -21.59 -14.55 17.30
CA GLU A 217 -22.35 -13.82 18.33
C GLU A 217 -21.49 -13.61 19.59
N ARG A 218 -20.94 -14.69 20.16
CA ARG A 218 -20.02 -14.59 21.30
C ARG A 218 -18.81 -13.71 21.03
N ASP A 219 -18.23 -13.77 19.82
CA ASP A 219 -17.14 -12.91 19.41
C ASP A 219 -17.56 -11.43 19.31
N THR A 220 -18.78 -11.16 18.84
CA THR A 220 -19.33 -9.79 18.79
C THR A 220 -19.59 -9.25 20.17
N GLU A 221 -20.17 -10.04 21.07
CA GLU A 221 -20.40 -9.66 22.48
C GLU A 221 -19.08 -9.42 23.20
N ALA A 222 -18.11 -10.31 23.05
CA ALA A 222 -16.80 -10.16 23.66
C ALA A 222 -16.06 -8.92 23.13
N ARG A 223 -16.22 -8.57 21.84
CA ARG A 223 -15.70 -7.32 21.28
C ARG A 223 -16.42 -6.09 21.84
N ALA A 224 -17.74 -6.13 21.92
CA ALA A 224 -18.55 -5.03 22.47
C ALA A 224 -18.19 -4.78 23.94
N HIS A 225 -18.08 -5.84 24.73
CA HIS A 225 -17.67 -5.76 26.14
C HIS A 225 -16.23 -5.23 26.29
N ARG A 226 -15.28 -5.66 25.45
CA ARG A 226 -13.94 -5.05 25.46
C ARG A 226 -13.99 -3.56 25.14
N ARG A 227 -14.77 -3.16 24.14
CA ARG A 227 -14.92 -1.74 23.74
C ARG A 227 -15.58 -0.88 24.81
N SER A 228 -16.53 -1.40 25.57
CA SER A 228 -17.17 -0.65 26.66
C SER A 228 -16.24 -0.44 27.86
N GLN A 229 -15.25 -1.32 28.04
CA GLN A 229 -14.25 -1.22 29.11
C GLN A 229 -12.99 -0.44 28.71
N GLN A 230 -12.82 -0.12 27.43
CA GLN A 230 -11.66 0.61 26.94
C GLN A 230 -11.67 2.06 27.42
N THR A 231 -10.50 2.52 27.86
CA THR A 231 -10.24 3.94 28.14
C THR A 231 -10.27 4.78 26.86
N GLU A 232 -10.40 6.11 26.97
CA GLU A 232 -10.35 6.99 25.78
C GLU A 232 -8.99 6.91 25.08
N ASP A 233 -7.89 6.78 25.83
CA ASP A 233 -6.54 6.64 25.27
C ASP A 233 -6.40 5.36 24.46
N GLU A 234 -6.88 4.22 24.97
CA GLU A 234 -6.90 2.95 24.21
C GLU A 234 -7.79 3.05 22.97
N ARG A 235 -8.95 3.71 23.06
CA ARG A 235 -9.82 3.94 21.90
C ARG A 235 -9.13 4.83 20.87
N LYS A 236 -8.39 5.84 21.30
CA LYS A 236 -7.59 6.71 20.42
C LYS A 236 -6.47 5.92 19.73
N GLU A 237 -5.73 5.10 20.47
CA GLU A 237 -4.69 4.24 19.90
C GLU A 237 -5.26 3.24 18.88
N GLU A 238 -6.43 2.64 19.16
CA GLU A 238 -7.12 1.76 18.21
C GLU A 238 -7.54 2.51 16.94
N ARG A 239 -8.06 3.74 17.07
CA ARG A 239 -8.39 4.61 15.92
C ARG A 239 -7.16 4.96 15.09
N GLU A 240 -6.05 5.33 15.74
CA GLU A 240 -4.78 5.65 15.07
C GLU A 240 -4.21 4.42 14.34
N ALA A 241 -4.22 3.24 14.98
CA ALA A 241 -3.78 2.00 14.36
C ALA A 241 -4.65 1.64 13.14
N ASN A 242 -5.98 1.78 13.26
CA ASN A 242 -6.91 1.56 12.15
C ASN A 242 -6.68 2.57 11.01
N ALA A 243 -6.39 3.83 11.32
CA ALA A 243 -6.07 4.83 10.31
C ALA A 243 -4.79 4.47 9.53
N VAL A 244 -3.75 3.96 10.23
CA VAL A 244 -2.51 3.47 9.60
C VAL A 244 -2.78 2.26 8.71
N ILE A 245 -3.61 1.30 9.16
CA ILE A 245 -3.99 0.14 8.35
C ILE A 245 -4.71 0.58 7.07
N GLN A 246 -5.68 1.50 7.18
CA GLN A 246 -6.41 2.01 6.02
C GLN A 246 -5.51 2.82 5.07
N ALA A 247 -4.62 3.66 5.60
CA ALA A 247 -3.63 4.37 4.78
C ALA A 247 -2.70 3.40 4.03
N THR A 248 -2.25 2.34 4.71
CA THR A 248 -1.41 1.29 4.11
C THR A 248 -2.17 0.56 3.00
N ARG A 249 -3.43 0.16 3.25
CA ARG A 249 -4.29 -0.47 2.25
C ARG A 249 -4.45 0.44 1.02
N ARG A 250 -4.78 1.72 1.20
CA ARG A 250 -4.94 2.69 0.10
C ARG A 250 -3.66 2.90 -0.72
N SER A 251 -2.50 2.85 -0.06
CA SER A 251 -1.21 2.95 -0.74
C SER A 251 -0.89 1.73 -1.61
N GLN A 252 -1.42 0.55 -1.24
CA GLN A 252 -1.19 -0.72 -1.95
C GLN A 252 -2.27 -1.03 -2.99
N GLN A 253 -3.42 -0.35 -2.94
CA GLN A 253 -4.51 -0.53 -3.89
C GLN A 253 -4.10 -0.20 -5.32
N SER A 254 -4.61 -0.99 -6.27
CA SER A 254 -4.47 -0.71 -7.69
C SER A 254 -5.37 0.46 -8.11
N ASN A 255 -5.13 1.03 -9.29
CA ASN A 255 -6.00 2.09 -9.81
C ASN A 255 -7.43 1.59 -10.10
N GLU A 256 -7.59 0.34 -10.54
CA GLU A 256 -8.89 -0.27 -10.76
C GLU A 256 -9.67 -0.45 -9.44
N GLU A 257 -9.01 -0.92 -8.38
CA GLU A 257 -9.64 -1.05 -7.06
C GLU A 257 -10.07 0.31 -6.50
N ARG A 258 -9.25 1.36 -6.70
CA ARG A 258 -9.61 2.73 -6.33
C ARG A 258 -10.81 3.24 -7.12
N GLU A 259 -10.91 2.90 -8.40
CA GLU A 259 -12.06 3.31 -9.22
C GLU A 259 -13.34 2.63 -8.76
N VAL A 260 -13.29 1.31 -8.48
CA VAL A 260 -14.43 0.59 -7.93
C VAL A 260 -14.86 1.17 -6.58
N GLU A 261 -13.91 1.49 -5.69
CA GLU A 261 -14.22 2.14 -4.41
C GLU A 261 -14.88 3.52 -4.60
N ARG A 262 -14.38 4.33 -5.55
CA ARG A 262 -14.99 5.63 -5.89
C ARG A 262 -16.40 5.50 -6.46
N ILE A 263 -16.66 4.48 -7.28
CA ILE A 263 -18.00 4.21 -7.82
C ILE A 263 -18.96 3.83 -6.69
N VAL A 264 -18.56 2.91 -5.82
CA VAL A 264 -19.37 2.48 -4.68
C VAL A 264 -19.65 3.64 -3.71
N ASP A 265 -18.65 4.49 -3.44
CA ASP A 265 -18.84 5.67 -2.60
C ASP A 265 -19.78 6.69 -3.25
N ARG A 266 -19.68 6.87 -4.57
CA ARG A 266 -20.61 7.72 -5.33
C ARG A 266 -22.04 7.20 -5.20
N GLU A 267 -22.27 5.91 -5.42
CA GLU A 267 -23.59 5.27 -5.28
C GLU A 267 -24.15 5.38 -3.86
N ARG A 268 -23.30 5.21 -2.84
CA ARG A 268 -23.72 5.42 -1.44
C ARG A 268 -24.15 6.86 -1.21
N HIS A 269 -23.41 7.83 -1.73
CA HIS A 269 -23.76 9.23 -1.61
C HIS A 269 -25.04 9.61 -2.37
N THR A 270 -25.27 9.05 -3.57
CA THR A 270 -26.52 9.28 -4.30
C THR A 270 -27.71 8.70 -3.53
N ASN A 271 -27.60 7.45 -3.09
CA ASN A 271 -28.68 6.78 -2.34
C ASN A 271 -28.97 7.50 -1.01
N ALA A 272 -27.94 7.98 -0.31
CA ALA A 272 -28.11 8.76 0.92
C ALA A 272 -28.85 10.09 0.65
N ARG A 273 -28.54 10.79 -0.44
CA ARG A 273 -29.23 12.04 -0.82
C ARG A 273 -30.68 11.82 -1.22
N GLU A 274 -30.97 10.71 -1.89
CA GLU A 274 -32.34 10.31 -2.26
C GLU A 274 -33.19 10.01 -1.03
N GLN A 275 -32.61 9.38 -0.01
CA GLN A 275 -33.29 9.05 1.26
C GLN A 275 -33.35 10.22 2.24
N GLN A 276 -32.63 11.31 1.99
CA GLN A 276 -32.57 12.47 2.88
C GLN A 276 -33.87 13.27 2.81
N SER A 277 -34.45 13.59 3.97
CA SER A 277 -35.60 14.49 4.08
C SER A 277 -35.23 15.93 3.70
N ASP A 278 -36.22 16.74 3.32
CA ASP A 278 -35.98 18.14 2.95
C ASP A 278 -35.45 18.97 4.13
N GLU A 279 -35.94 18.74 5.34
CA GLU A 279 -35.41 19.38 6.56
C GLU A 279 -33.91 19.06 6.75
N SER A 280 -33.50 17.80 6.59
CA SER A 280 -32.09 17.41 6.68
C SER A 280 -31.24 17.99 5.56
N ARG A 281 -31.83 18.22 4.37
CA ARG A 281 -31.15 18.89 3.26
C ARG A 281 -30.93 20.37 3.58
N ASP A 282 -31.92 21.04 4.15
CA ASP A 282 -31.83 22.46 4.50
C ASP A 282 -30.81 22.70 5.62
N GLU A 283 -30.83 21.88 6.67
CA GLU A 283 -29.78 21.94 7.69
C GLU A 283 -28.38 21.71 7.12
N GLN A 284 -28.25 20.78 6.16
CA GLN A 284 -26.97 20.56 5.49
C GLN A 284 -26.55 21.78 4.67
N ARG A 285 -27.47 22.45 3.97
CA ARG A 285 -27.19 23.70 3.25
C ARG A 285 -26.77 24.80 4.20
N GLU A 286 -27.40 24.95 5.37
CA GLU A 286 -26.97 25.94 6.37
C GLU A 286 -25.57 25.64 6.89
N ARG A 287 -25.29 24.37 7.27
CA ARG A 287 -23.93 23.97 7.68
C ARG A 287 -22.89 24.22 6.60
N ASP A 288 -23.22 23.97 5.33
CA ASP A 288 -22.33 24.24 4.21
C ASP A 288 -22.09 25.74 4.01
N ARG A 289 -23.12 26.60 4.20
CA ARG A 289 -22.97 28.06 4.18
C ARG A 289 -22.10 28.57 5.32
N GLU A 290 -22.32 28.09 6.54
CA GLU A 290 -21.51 28.44 7.71
C GLU A 290 -20.06 28.03 7.50
N TRP A 291 -19.83 26.80 7.00
CA TRP A 291 -18.49 26.33 6.72
C TRP A 291 -17.79 27.15 5.63
N GLN A 292 -18.50 27.52 4.57
CA GLN A 292 -17.99 28.43 3.55
C GLN A 292 -17.65 29.80 4.13
N ALA A 293 -18.52 30.37 4.98
CA ALA A 293 -18.27 31.65 5.63
C ALA A 293 -17.03 31.60 6.53
N VAL A 294 -16.86 30.54 7.33
CA VAL A 294 -15.67 30.34 8.16
C VAL A 294 -14.42 30.19 7.29
N ARG A 295 -14.48 29.38 6.23
CA ARG A 295 -13.36 29.22 5.30
C ARG A 295 -12.98 30.57 4.67
N SER A 296 -13.94 31.33 4.18
CA SER A 296 -13.69 32.65 3.58
C SER A 296 -13.15 33.68 4.58
N ALA A 297 -13.57 33.61 5.85
CA ALA A 297 -13.04 34.45 6.92
C ALA A 297 -11.57 34.13 7.24
N LEU A 298 -11.18 32.85 7.17
CA LEU A 298 -9.82 32.38 7.43
C LEU A 298 -8.87 32.50 6.22
N GLN A 299 -9.40 32.68 5.01
CA GLN A 299 -8.59 32.89 3.81
C GLN A 299 -7.70 34.12 3.94
N THR A 300 -6.46 34.00 3.45
CA THR A 300 -5.56 35.14 3.31
C THR A 300 -6.00 36.03 2.16
N GLU A 301 -5.53 37.29 2.14
CA GLU A 301 -5.90 38.21 1.05
C GLU A 301 -5.37 37.75 -0.32
N GLU A 302 -4.20 37.12 -0.35
CA GLU A 302 -3.62 36.49 -1.54
C GLU A 302 -4.52 35.37 -2.09
N GLU A 303 -4.99 34.46 -1.23
CA GLU A 303 -5.92 33.40 -1.63
C GLU A 303 -7.24 33.95 -2.18
N ARG A 304 -7.73 35.06 -1.60
CA ARG A 304 -8.93 35.75 -2.09
C ARG A 304 -8.70 36.41 -3.44
N GLU A 305 -7.54 37.01 -3.66
CA GLU A 305 -7.20 37.64 -4.95
C GLU A 305 -7.06 36.58 -6.05
N GLU A 306 -6.39 35.46 -5.77
CA GLU A 306 -6.33 34.33 -6.71
C GLU A 306 -7.72 33.76 -7.02
N GLU A 307 -8.60 33.63 -6.01
CA GLU A 307 -9.96 33.16 -6.24
C GLU A 307 -10.76 34.14 -7.11
N ARG A 308 -10.60 35.45 -6.87
CA ARG A 308 -11.19 36.49 -7.72
C ARG A 308 -10.63 36.43 -9.15
N GLU A 309 -9.34 36.16 -9.31
CA GLU A 309 -8.72 36.00 -10.63
C GLU A 309 -9.25 34.76 -11.36
N ARG A 310 -9.31 33.60 -10.69
CA ARG A 310 -9.91 32.37 -11.25
C ARG A 310 -11.37 32.58 -11.68
N VAL A 311 -12.14 33.35 -10.89
CA VAL A 311 -13.52 33.71 -11.24
C VAL A 311 -13.54 34.67 -12.43
N ARG A 312 -12.68 35.69 -12.46
CA ARG A 312 -12.56 36.62 -13.60
C ARG A 312 -12.19 35.88 -14.88
N GLU A 313 -11.23 34.96 -14.83
CA GLU A 313 -10.82 34.13 -15.96
C GLU A 313 -11.97 33.25 -16.45
N ARG A 314 -12.67 32.55 -15.54
CA ARG A 314 -13.86 31.76 -15.88
C ARG A 314 -14.97 32.62 -16.50
N CYS A 315 -15.19 33.82 -15.97
CA CYS A 315 -16.16 34.75 -16.53
C CYS A 315 -15.73 35.27 -17.91
N ARG A 316 -14.43 35.52 -18.13
CA ARG A 316 -13.89 35.88 -19.45
C ARG A 316 -14.13 34.75 -20.44
N THR A 317 -13.74 33.52 -20.14
CA THR A 317 -13.94 32.36 -21.05
C THR A 317 -15.42 32.12 -21.35
N THR A 318 -16.30 32.27 -20.35
CA THR A 318 -17.75 32.10 -20.53
C THR A 318 -18.38 33.22 -21.36
N ARG A 319 -18.05 34.50 -21.08
CA ARG A 319 -18.64 35.67 -21.76
C ARG A 319 -18.19 35.79 -23.19
N HIS A 320 -16.94 35.43 -23.44
CA HIS A 320 -16.36 35.51 -24.76
C HIS A 320 -16.80 34.35 -25.66
N ARG A 321 -17.32 33.22 -25.12
CA ARG A 321 -17.50 31.97 -25.90
C ARG A 321 -16.23 31.61 -26.70
N ASP A 322 -15.08 32.13 -26.29
CA ASP A 322 -13.92 32.17 -27.17
C ASP A 322 -13.27 30.78 -27.16
N ALA A 323 -13.30 30.12 -28.31
CA ALA A 323 -12.22 30.19 -29.30
C ALA A 323 -10.77 30.52 -28.82
N LEU A 324 -10.47 30.28 -27.55
CA LEU A 324 -9.12 29.97 -27.08
C LEU A 324 -9.00 28.44 -27.05
N ALA A 325 -9.36 27.79 -28.17
CA ALA A 325 -8.69 26.55 -28.49
C ALA A 325 -7.22 26.96 -28.61
N ASN A 326 -6.43 26.48 -27.66
CA ASN A 326 -4.98 26.59 -27.64
C ASN A 326 -4.48 26.48 -29.09
N HIS A 327 -3.72 27.47 -29.58
CA HIS A 327 -3.12 27.38 -30.92
C HIS A 327 -2.19 26.15 -31.01
N GLU A 328 -1.73 25.65 -29.87
CA GLU A 328 -1.01 24.37 -29.73
C GLU A 328 -1.89 23.12 -29.92
N ASP A 329 -3.20 23.22 -29.68
CA ASP A 329 -4.17 22.12 -29.84
C ASP A 329 -5.01 22.25 -31.12
N PHE A 330 -4.71 23.25 -31.97
CA PHE A 330 -5.36 23.38 -33.27
C PHE A 330 -4.99 22.18 -34.15
N ARG A 331 -5.96 21.27 -34.36
CA ARG A 331 -5.82 20.16 -35.30
C ARG A 331 -6.40 20.58 -36.64
N PRO A 332 -5.59 20.67 -37.71
CA PRO A 332 -6.10 21.00 -39.05
C PRO A 332 -7.21 20.05 -39.54
N SER A 333 -7.28 18.83 -38.99
CA SER A 333 -8.35 17.87 -39.28
C SER A 333 -9.75 18.27 -38.77
N MET A 334 -9.84 19.25 -37.85
CA MET A 334 -11.12 19.73 -37.29
C MET A 334 -11.78 20.82 -38.14
N VAL A 335 -11.07 21.38 -39.13
CA VAL A 335 -11.62 22.39 -40.03
C VAL A 335 -12.19 21.69 -41.27
N THR A 336 -13.52 21.67 -41.35
CA THR A 336 -14.29 21.11 -42.47
C THR A 336 -15.20 22.16 -43.06
N GLY A 337 -15.29 22.22 -44.39
CA GLY A 337 -16.16 23.16 -45.10
C GLY A 337 -15.82 23.24 -46.59
N PRO A 338 -16.76 23.72 -47.42
CA PRO A 338 -16.55 23.85 -48.87
C PRO A 338 -15.42 24.83 -49.22
N ASP A 339 -15.20 25.84 -48.37
CA ASP A 339 -14.17 26.86 -48.54
C ASP A 339 -12.84 26.45 -47.88
N VAL A 340 -12.57 25.16 -47.71
CA VAL A 340 -11.32 24.64 -47.13
C VAL A 340 -10.60 23.80 -48.17
N ASP A 341 -9.31 24.04 -48.35
CA ASP A 341 -8.43 23.21 -49.16
C ASP A 341 -8.22 21.85 -48.49
N GLU A 342 -8.46 20.75 -49.20
CA GLU A 342 -8.38 19.40 -48.61
C GLU A 342 -6.94 19.00 -48.21
N GLU A 343 -5.95 19.52 -48.94
CA GLU A 343 -4.53 19.21 -48.75
C GLU A 343 -3.87 20.07 -47.67
N SER A 344 -4.12 21.38 -47.67
CA SER A 344 -3.55 22.30 -46.68
C SER A 344 -4.43 22.48 -45.44
N ARG A 345 -5.69 22.03 -45.49
CA ARG A 345 -6.73 22.22 -44.45
C ARG A 345 -6.89 23.68 -44.02
N ARG A 346 -6.57 24.62 -44.92
CA ARG A 346 -6.72 26.06 -44.75
C ARG A 346 -7.90 26.56 -45.56
N HIS A 347 -8.46 27.70 -45.17
CA HIS A 347 -9.54 28.31 -45.93
C HIS A 347 -9.04 28.81 -47.28
N ARG A 348 -9.73 28.42 -48.36
CA ARG A 348 -9.57 29.00 -49.70
C ARG A 348 -10.11 30.43 -49.66
N LEU A 349 -9.21 31.40 -49.77
CA LEU A 349 -9.61 32.79 -49.86
C LEU A 349 -10.14 33.08 -51.28
N PRO A 350 -11.29 33.79 -51.43
CA PRO A 350 -11.84 34.13 -52.74
C PRO A 350 -10.88 35.00 -53.56
N THR A 351 -10.85 34.87 -54.88
CA THR A 351 -9.93 35.68 -55.70
C THR A 351 -10.14 37.19 -55.49
N THR A 352 -9.09 37.91 -55.11
CA THR A 352 -9.14 39.37 -54.94
C THR A 352 -9.36 40.08 -56.26
N THR A 353 -10.16 41.14 -56.23
CA THR A 353 -10.37 42.09 -57.34
C THR A 353 -9.51 43.34 -57.14
N VAL A 354 -9.07 43.99 -58.21
CA VAL A 354 -8.28 45.22 -58.12
C VAL A 354 -9.19 46.44 -58.21
N CYS A 355 -9.04 47.41 -57.31
CA CYS A 355 -9.80 48.65 -57.34
C CYS A 355 -9.41 49.51 -58.54
N ALA A 356 -10.37 49.95 -59.34
CA ALA A 356 -10.12 50.78 -60.53
C ALA A 356 -9.53 52.17 -60.22
N HIS A 357 -9.66 52.68 -58.99
CA HIS A 357 -9.23 54.04 -58.64
C HIS A 357 -7.84 54.10 -57.99
N CYS A 358 -7.48 53.12 -57.16
CA CYS A 358 -6.20 53.11 -56.44
C CYS A 358 -5.36 51.85 -56.65
N ASN A 359 -5.82 50.91 -57.51
CA ASN A 359 -5.18 49.62 -57.77
C ASN A 359 -4.93 48.74 -56.52
N ALA A 360 -5.58 49.06 -55.39
CA ALA A 360 -5.53 48.21 -54.21
C ALA A 360 -6.30 46.90 -54.43
N TRP A 361 -5.82 45.82 -53.83
CA TRP A 361 -6.50 44.53 -53.85
C TRP A 361 -7.68 44.56 -52.89
N LYS A 362 -8.83 44.03 -53.33
CA LYS A 362 -10.12 44.11 -52.65
C LYS A 362 -10.81 42.76 -52.70
N TRP A 363 -11.41 42.34 -51.59
CA TRP A 363 -12.15 41.06 -51.55
C TRP A 363 -13.55 41.19 -52.17
N PRO A 364 -14.07 40.12 -52.80
CA PRO A 364 -15.46 40.10 -53.26
C PRO A 364 -16.41 40.23 -52.05
N GLY A 365 -17.34 41.18 -52.13
CA GLY A 365 -18.27 41.51 -51.04
C GLY A 365 -17.83 42.69 -50.15
N GLU A 366 -16.58 43.14 -50.25
CA GLU A 366 -16.12 44.31 -49.52
C GLU A 366 -16.80 45.60 -50.04
N SER A 367 -17.07 46.56 -49.15
CA SER A 367 -17.78 47.79 -49.50
C SER A 367 -17.05 48.60 -50.57
N LYS A 368 -17.77 49.27 -51.48
CA LYS A 368 -17.17 50.11 -52.56
C LYS A 368 -16.25 51.22 -52.02
N VAL A 369 -16.51 51.64 -50.79
CA VAL A 369 -15.77 52.69 -50.08
C VAL A 369 -14.50 52.21 -49.35
N GLY A 370 -14.26 50.91 -49.22
CA GLY A 370 -13.22 50.35 -48.34
C GLY A 370 -11.77 50.81 -48.59
N CYS A 371 -11.35 50.99 -49.85
CA CYS A 371 -9.93 51.24 -50.17
C CYS A 371 -9.56 52.71 -50.50
N CYS A 372 -10.46 53.48 -51.12
CA CYS A 372 -10.16 54.86 -51.54
C CYS A 372 -11.39 55.79 -51.51
N LEU A 373 -12.47 55.37 -50.83
CA LEU A 373 -13.76 56.07 -50.84
C LEU A 373 -14.22 56.42 -52.28
N GLU A 374 -14.18 55.45 -53.21
CA GLU A 374 -14.52 55.66 -54.63
C GLU A 374 -13.64 56.72 -55.34
N GLY A 375 -12.35 56.76 -55.01
CA GLY A 375 -11.39 57.68 -55.62
C GLY A 375 -11.39 59.09 -55.02
N LYS A 376 -12.16 59.33 -53.95
CA LYS A 376 -12.15 60.60 -53.20
C LYS A 376 -10.86 60.80 -52.41
N VAL A 377 -10.20 59.72 -52.01
CA VAL A 377 -8.90 59.76 -51.35
C VAL A 377 -7.81 59.37 -52.35
N LYS A 378 -6.97 60.34 -52.75
CA LYS A 378 -5.75 60.09 -53.52
C LYS A 378 -4.63 59.75 -52.55
N LEU A 379 -4.38 58.45 -52.37
CA LEU A 379 -3.19 58.00 -51.63
C LEU A 379 -1.96 58.17 -52.53
N PRO A 380 -0.82 58.64 -51.99
CA PRO A 380 0.45 58.61 -52.71
C PRO A 380 0.74 57.16 -53.15
N PRO A 381 1.32 56.94 -54.36
CA PRO A 381 1.73 55.61 -54.77
C PRO A 381 2.69 55.05 -53.71
N LEU A 382 2.41 53.84 -53.24
CA LEU A 382 3.25 53.16 -52.26
C LEU A 382 4.65 53.03 -52.85
N ALA A 383 5.66 53.45 -52.08
CA ALA A 383 7.04 53.23 -52.47
C ALA A 383 7.27 51.71 -52.66
N PRO A 384 8.01 51.30 -53.70
CA PRO A 384 8.29 49.89 -53.90
C PRO A 384 8.97 49.32 -52.66
N ALA A 385 8.65 48.06 -52.34
CA ALA A 385 9.23 47.39 -51.18
C ALA A 385 10.78 47.44 -51.26
N PRO A 386 11.47 47.67 -50.13
CA PRO A 386 12.93 47.66 -50.10
C PRO A 386 13.51 46.41 -50.76
N ALA A 387 14.54 46.56 -51.59
CA ALA A 387 15.10 45.47 -52.40
C ALA A 387 15.45 44.22 -51.58
N LYS A 388 15.91 44.41 -50.34
CA LYS A 388 16.22 43.33 -49.39
C LYS A 388 14.98 42.49 -49.03
N LEU A 389 13.81 43.12 -48.87
CA LEU A 389 12.56 42.40 -48.60
C LEU A 389 12.07 41.64 -49.83
N LEU A 390 12.20 42.22 -51.04
CA LEU A 390 11.86 41.51 -52.28
C LEU A 390 12.75 40.27 -52.48
N GLN A 391 14.03 40.36 -52.10
CA GLN A 391 14.98 39.25 -52.18
C GLN A 391 14.63 38.13 -51.20
N LEU A 392 14.26 38.48 -49.96
CA LEU A 392 13.81 37.52 -48.94
C LEU A 392 12.48 36.86 -49.32
N TYR A 393 11.51 37.62 -49.81
CA TYR A 393 10.25 37.05 -50.31
C TYR A 393 10.43 36.24 -51.60
N GLY A 394 11.55 36.38 -52.31
CA GLY A 394 11.93 35.48 -53.41
C GLY A 394 12.33 34.08 -52.94
N ASP A 395 12.78 33.95 -51.69
CA ASP A 395 13.25 32.69 -51.11
C ASP A 395 12.06 31.83 -50.61
N PRO A 396 11.87 30.60 -51.14
CA PRO A 396 10.79 29.71 -50.70
C PRO A 396 10.95 29.23 -49.25
N GLU A 397 12.15 29.26 -48.64
CA GLU A 397 12.31 28.91 -47.22
C GLU A 397 11.77 30.00 -46.30
N PHE A 398 11.98 31.27 -46.67
CA PHE A 398 11.44 32.41 -45.92
C PHE A 398 9.90 32.43 -45.89
N ARG A 399 9.23 31.88 -46.92
CA ARG A 399 7.76 31.80 -46.99
C ARG A 399 7.15 30.63 -46.19
N LYS A 400 7.96 29.69 -45.70
CA LYS A 400 7.48 28.49 -44.99
C LYS A 400 7.31 28.71 -43.48
N HIS A 401 7.97 29.73 -42.94
CA HIS A 401 7.82 30.19 -41.56
C HIS A 401 6.82 31.34 -41.50
#